data_AF-A0A318BCY4-F1
#
_entry.id   AF-A0A318BCY4-F1
#
_cell.length_a   1.000
_cell.length_b   1.000
_cell.length_c   1.000
_cell.angle_alpha   90.00
_cell.angle_beta   90.00
_cell.angle_gamma   90.00
#
_symmetry.space_group_name_H-M   'P 1'
#
loop_
_entity.id
_entity.type
_entity.pdbx_description
1 polymer ?
#
loop_
_entity_poly.entity_id
_entity_poly.type
_entity_poly.pdbx_seq_one_letter_code
_entity_poly.pdbx_strand_id
1 'polypeptide(L)'
;MIRATPTGVSAMIDAQGRVVGGQRLDLGQRGVIDANLPATGRDTFAPRVVDWPFLAFILASVAICIGSSRNRVRKFADVKDIG
;
A
#
# COMPACT_ATOMS: atom_id res chain seq x y z
N MET A 1 15.05 -9.14 3.23
CA MET A 1 14.45 -10.11 2.29
C MET A 1 15.49 -10.53 1.26
N ILE A 2 15.52 -11.82 0.92
CA ILE A 2 16.35 -12.37 -0.18
C ILE A 2 15.43 -12.62 -1.37
N ARG A 3 15.75 -12.03 -2.54
CA ARG A 3 15.03 -12.30 -3.79
C ARG A 3 15.95 -13.02 -4.77
N ALA A 4 15.59 -14.25 -5.12
CA ALA A 4 16.32 -15.06 -6.09
C ALA A 4 15.40 -15.43 -7.25
N THR A 5 15.83 -15.10 -8.48
CA THR A 5 15.10 -15.40 -9.71
C THR A 5 16.09 -15.91 -10.78
N PRO A 6 15.75 -16.93 -11.59
CA PRO A 6 16.68 -17.48 -12.58
C PRO A 6 17.12 -16.51 -13.68
N THR A 7 16.19 -15.73 -14.22
CA THR A 7 16.46 -14.76 -15.32
C THR A 7 16.03 -13.34 -14.97
N GLY A 8 15.23 -13.19 -13.92
CA GLY A 8 14.79 -11.90 -13.41
C GLY A 8 15.85 -11.21 -12.55
N VAL A 9 15.45 -10.10 -11.94
CA VAL A 9 16.31 -9.35 -11.01
C VAL A 9 16.45 -10.12 -9.69
N SER A 10 17.66 -10.59 -9.39
CA SER A 10 18.00 -11.12 -8.07
C SER A 10 18.61 -10.00 -7.22
N ALA A 11 18.23 -9.87 -5.94
CA ALA A 11 18.71 -8.77 -5.11
C ALA A 11 18.59 -9.05 -3.61
N MET A 12 19.43 -8.37 -2.85
CA MET A 12 19.33 -8.28 -1.40
C MET A 12 18.57 -7.03 -0.99
N ILE A 13 17.54 -7.19 -0.15
CA ILE A 13 16.63 -6.10 0.24
C ILE A 13 16.65 -5.94 1.76
N ASP A 14 16.88 -4.71 2.24
CA ASP A 14 16.87 -4.37 3.66
C ASP A 14 15.44 -4.35 4.26
N ALA A 15 15.32 -4.09 5.56
CA ALA A 15 14.03 -4.05 6.23
C ALA A 15 13.17 -2.83 5.87
N GLN A 16 13.74 -1.84 5.19
CA GLN A 16 13.09 -0.63 4.73
C GLN A 16 12.68 -0.75 3.25
N GLY A 17 12.89 -1.91 2.62
CA GLY A 17 12.55 -2.17 1.22
C GLY A 17 13.57 -1.63 0.21
N ARG A 18 14.77 -1.22 0.66
CA ARG A 18 15.83 -0.73 -0.21
C ARG A 18 16.75 -1.86 -0.65
N VAL A 19 17.22 -1.78 -1.89
CA VAL A 19 18.24 -2.70 -2.39
C VAL A 19 19.57 -2.36 -1.73
N VAL A 20 20.22 -3.37 -1.15
CA VAL A 20 21.56 -3.22 -0.56
C VAL A 20 22.55 -2.90 -1.67
N GLY A 21 23.36 -1.87 -1.49
CA GLY A 21 24.27 -1.35 -2.52
C GLY A 21 25.18 -2.43 -3.09
N GLY A 22 25.20 -2.55 -4.42
CA GLY A 22 26.00 -3.55 -5.15
C GLY A 22 25.48 -4.99 -5.08
N GLN A 23 24.45 -5.27 -4.27
CA GLN A 23 23.93 -6.61 -4.05
C GLN A 23 22.67 -6.86 -4.89
N ARG A 24 22.81 -6.69 -6.21
CA ARG A 24 21.76 -6.86 -7.21
C ARG A 24 22.34 -7.40 -8.51
N LEU A 25 21.65 -8.38 -9.08
CA LEU A 25 21.82 -8.83 -10.45
C LEU A 25 20.66 -8.34 -11.31
N ASP A 26 21.00 -7.72 -12.43
CA ASP A 26 20.05 -7.28 -13.44
C ASP A 26 19.52 -8.45 -14.29
N LEU A 27 18.48 -8.16 -15.07
CA LEU A 27 17.82 -9.13 -15.93
C LEU A 27 18.83 -9.78 -16.90
N GLY A 28 18.78 -11.11 -17.00
CA GLY A 28 19.66 -11.86 -17.91
C GLY A 28 21.14 -11.85 -17.53
N GLN A 29 21.53 -11.23 -16.41
CA GLN A 29 22.89 -11.34 -15.91
C GLN A 29 23.10 -12.65 -15.16
N ARG A 30 24.28 -13.22 -15.32
CA ARG A 30 24.74 -14.39 -14.56
C ARG A 30 25.80 -13.96 -13.57
N GLY A 31 25.63 -14.36 -12.32
CA GLY A 31 26.55 -14.01 -11.25
C GLY A 31 26.03 -14.49 -9.90
N VAL A 32 26.81 -14.18 -8.86
CA VAL A 32 26.51 -14.57 -7.47
C VAL A 32 26.50 -13.30 -6.63
N ILE A 33 25.50 -13.20 -5.75
CA ILE A 33 25.38 -12.14 -4.75
C ILE A 33 25.87 -12.75 -3.43
N ASP A 34 27.10 -12.41 -3.03
CA ASP A 34 27.62 -12.78 -1.71
C ASP A 34 27.48 -11.56 -0.79
N ALA A 35 26.43 -11.58 0.04
CA ALA A 35 26.00 -10.47 0.86
C ALA A 35 25.66 -10.94 2.26
N ASN A 36 26.07 -10.16 3.26
CA ASN A 36 25.57 -10.32 4.61
C ASN A 36 24.08 -9.97 4.68
N LEU A 37 23.33 -10.76 5.46
CA LEU A 37 21.92 -10.49 5.71
C LEU A 37 21.80 -9.14 6.45
N PRO A 38 21.02 -8.16 5.93
CA PRO A 38 20.77 -6.91 6.59
C PRO A 38 20.17 -7.11 7.97
N ALA A 39 20.43 -6.17 8.88
CA ALA A 39 19.86 -6.19 10.21
C ALA A 39 18.32 -6.32 10.16
N THR A 40 17.77 -7.07 11.10
CA THR A 40 16.33 -7.10 11.34
C THR A 40 15.85 -5.67 11.61
N GLY A 41 14.85 -5.22 10.87
CA GLY A 41 14.23 -3.92 11.07
C GLY A 41 13.62 -3.79 12.46
N ARG A 42 13.28 -2.56 12.85
CA ARG A 42 12.48 -2.34 14.05
C ARG A 42 11.14 -3.04 13.91
N ASP A 43 10.61 -3.52 15.03
CA ASP A 43 9.23 -3.98 15.09
C ASP A 43 8.31 -2.85 14.61
N THR A 44 7.70 -3.06 13.46
CA THR A 44 6.63 -2.20 12.97
C THR A 44 5.38 -2.52 13.76
N PHE A 45 4.51 -1.52 13.95
CA PHE A 45 3.19 -1.76 14.52
C PHE A 45 2.53 -2.92 13.75
N ALA A 46 2.06 -3.93 14.49
CA ALA A 46 1.56 -5.15 13.90
C ALA A 46 0.55 -4.83 12.79
N PRO A 47 0.69 -5.42 11.58
CA PRO A 47 -0.19 -5.14 10.44
C PRO A 47 -1.69 -5.28 10.79
N ARG A 48 -2.01 -6.17 11.73
CA ARG A 48 -3.36 -6.45 12.21
C ARG A 48 -4.09 -5.25 12.81
N VAL A 49 -3.37 -4.23 13.31
CA VAL A 49 -3.96 -3.04 13.95
C VAL A 49 -4.08 -1.88 12.96
N VAL A 50 -3.28 -1.87 11.89
CA VAL A 50 -3.17 -0.73 10.96
C VAL A 50 -4.31 -0.68 9.93
N ASP A 51 -4.93 -1.82 9.61
CA ASP A 51 -5.98 -1.85 8.57
C ASP A 51 -7.32 -1.25 9.05
N TRP A 52 -7.61 -1.31 10.34
CA TRP A 52 -8.85 -0.79 10.94
C TRP A 52 -9.11 0.70 10.71
N PRO A 53 -8.17 1.62 10.98
CA PRO A 53 -8.39 3.03 10.71
C PRO A 53 -8.59 3.31 9.22
N PHE A 54 -7.87 2.62 8.33
CA PHE A 54 -8.04 2.78 6.89
C PHE A 54 -9.44 2.34 6.44
N LEU A 55 -9.91 1.17 6.92
CA LEU A 55 -11.27 0.70 6.67
C LEU A 55 -12.32 1.68 7.19
N ALA A 56 -12.13 2.23 8.39
CA ALA A 56 -13.04 3.23 8.96
C ALA A 56 -13.14 4.48 8.09
N PHE A 57 -12.03 4.97 7.54
CA PHE A 57 -12.03 6.11 6.61
C PHE A 57 -12.79 5.81 5.31
N ILE A 58 -12.63 4.61 4.76
CA ILE A 58 -13.39 4.17 3.58
C ILE A 58 -14.90 4.17 3.88
N LEU A 59 -15.31 3.57 5.00
CA LEU A 59 -16.71 3.50 5.39
C LEU A 59 -17.30 4.90 5.64
N ALA A 60 -16.56 5.79 6.30
CA ALA A 60 -16.97 7.18 6.50
C ALA A 60 -17.15 7.92 5.18
N SER A 61 -16.23 7.76 4.23
CA SER A 61 -16.32 8.35 2.88
C SER A 61 -17.58 7.88 2.14
N VAL A 62 -17.86 6.57 2.17
CA VAL A 62 -19.07 5.99 1.57
C VAL A 62 -20.33 6.54 2.24
N ALA A 63 -20.37 6.62 3.58
CA ALA A 63 -21.51 7.15 4.32
C ALA A 63 -21.79 8.63 3.97
N ILE A 64 -20.74 9.46 3.87
CA ILE A 64 -20.85 10.87 3.48
C ILE A 64 -21.35 10.99 2.03
N CYS A 65 -20.84 10.17 1.12
CA CYS A 65 -21.28 10.15 -0.27
C CYS A 65 -22.78 9.86 -0.39
N ILE A 66 -23.25 8.81 0.28
CA ILE A 66 -24.67 8.43 0.31
C ILE A 66 -25.53 9.52 0.97
N GLY A 67 -25.09 10.07 2.10
CA GLY A 67 -25.80 11.14 2.82
C GLY A 67 -25.94 12.43 2.00
N SER A 68 -24.86 12.84 1.32
CA SER A 68 -24.85 14.06 0.49
C SER A 68 -25.67 13.92 -0.80
N SER A 69 -25.77 12.71 -1.34
CA SER A 69 -26.62 12.41 -2.50
C SER A 69 -28.11 12.50 -2.12
N ARG A 70 -28.49 11.93 -0.97
CA ARG A 70 -29.87 12.03 -0.43
C ARG A 70 -30.29 13.46 -0.14
N ASN A 71 -29.41 14.27 0.44
CA ASN A 71 -29.71 15.68 0.74
C ASN A 71 -29.85 16.53 -0.52
N ARG A 72 -29.11 16.23 -1.60
CA ARG A 72 -29.25 16.93 -2.88
C ARG A 72 -30.60 16.64 -3.53
N VAL A 73 -31.02 15.37 -3.60
CA VAL A 73 -32.31 14.99 -4.21
C VAL A 73 -33.50 15.61 -3.48
N ARG A 74 -33.49 15.60 -2.14
CA ARG A 74 -34.57 16.21 -1.33
C ARG A 74 -34.67 17.72 -1.54
N LYS A 75 -33.53 18.42 -1.63
CA LYS A 75 -33.50 19.87 -1.86
C LYS A 75 -34.00 20.26 -3.25
N PHE A 76 -33.77 19.41 -4.26
CA PHE A 76 -34.34 19.61 -5.60
C PHE A 76 -35.85 19.36 -5.65
N ALA A 77 -36.37 18.39 -4.89
CA ALA A 77 -37.81 18.15 -4.79
C ALA A 77 -38.51 19.31 -4.08
N ASP A 78 -37.96 19.78 -2.96
CA ASP A 78 -38.50 20.90 -2.18
C ASP A 78 -38.56 22.20 -2.98
N VAL A 79 -37.58 22.47 -3.85
CA VAL A 79 -37.59 23.65 -4.75
C VAL A 79 -38.64 23.53 -5.86
N LYS A 80 -38.99 22.32 -6.28
CA LYS A 80 -39.98 22.09 -7.36
C LYS A 80 -41.43 22.27 -6.87
N ASP A 81 -41.70 22.06 -5.59
CA ASP A 81 -43.04 22.20 -5.00
C ASP A 81 -43.43 23.67 -4.67
N ILE A 82 -42.52 24.62 -4.90
CA ILE A 82 -42.72 26.06 -4.62
C ILE A 82 -43.12 26.85 -5.91
N GLY A 83 -43.16 26.19 -7.08
CA GLY A 83 -43.57 26.78 -8.37
C GLY A 83 -44.88 26.22 -8.87
#